data_AF-A0A929EVP8-F1
#
_entry.id   AF-A0A929EVP8-F1
#
_cell.length_a   1.000
_cell.length_b   1.000
_cell.length_c   1.000
_cell.angle_alpha   90.00
_cell.angle_beta   90.00
_cell.angle_gamma   90.00
#
_symmetry.space_group_name_H-M   'P 1'
#
loop_
_entity.id
_entity.type
_entity.pdbx_description
1 polymer ?
#
loop_
_entity_poly.entity_id
_entity_poly.type
_entity_poly.pdbx_seq_one_letter_code
_entity_poly.pdbx_strand_id
1 'polypeptide(L)'
;LMAIMWTFIFTVVDTLHPGSFNIPQGQDIQDTQHFIYYSFVTLTTLGYGDITPVTKLARSFSTLEAVMGQLYLVVQVAWLVGVHVSQSMLKNYRQDE
;
A
#
# COMPACT_ATOMS: atom_id res chain seq x y z
N LEU A 1 -7.12 -1.92 5.30
CA LEU A 1 -8.13 -2.15 4.24
C LEU A 1 -7.52 -2.12 2.84
N MET A 2 -6.82 -1.04 2.43
CA MET A 2 -6.17 -1.02 1.10
C MET A 2 -5.18 -2.17 0.88
N ALA A 3 -4.29 -2.45 1.85
CA ALA A 3 -3.37 -3.59 1.76
C ALA A 3 -4.10 -4.94 1.60
N ILE A 4 -5.23 -5.12 2.30
CA ILE A 4 -6.04 -6.35 2.22
C ILE A 4 -6.72 -6.49 0.85
N MET A 5 -7.17 -5.36 0.26
CA MET A 5 -7.71 -5.35 -1.09
C MET A 5 -6.66 -5.76 -2.12
N TRP A 6 -5.45 -5.22 -2.02
CA TRP A 6 -4.33 -5.60 -2.90
C TRP A 6 -3.88 -7.04 -2.70
N THR A 7 -3.87 -7.52 -1.46
CA THR A 7 -3.63 -8.94 -1.15
C THR A 7 -4.57 -9.83 -1.95
N PHE A 8 -5.88 -9.55 -1.91
CA PHE A 8 -6.86 -10.33 -2.66
C PHE A 8 -6.59 -10.31 -4.18
N ILE A 9 -6.21 -9.15 -4.73
CA ILE A 9 -5.82 -9.02 -6.14
C ILE A 9 -4.61 -9.91 -6.43
N PHE A 10 -3.57 -9.89 -5.61
CA PHE A 10 -2.37 -10.70 -5.84
C PHE A 10 -2.61 -12.19 -5.68
N THR A 11 -3.48 -12.61 -4.75
CA THR A 11 -3.94 -13.99 -4.64
C THR A 11 -4.67 -14.44 -5.90
N VAL A 12 -5.54 -13.60 -6.48
CA VAL A 12 -6.19 -13.90 -7.78
C VAL A 12 -5.17 -13.98 -8.91
N VAL A 13 -4.18 -13.09 -8.94
CA VAL A 13 -3.11 -13.12 -9.96
C VAL A 13 -2.29 -14.40 -9.89
N ASP A 14 -1.91 -14.81 -8.68
CA ASP A 14 -1.09 -16.00 -8.49
C ASP A 14 -1.87 -17.30 -8.76
N THR A 15 -3.16 -17.34 -8.41
CA THR A 15 -4.03 -18.49 -8.75
C THR A 15 -4.28 -18.64 -10.26
N LEU A 16 -4.34 -17.53 -11.00
CA LEU A 16 -4.48 -17.56 -12.47
C LEU A 16 -3.15 -17.90 -13.17
N HIS A 17 -2.03 -17.45 -12.61
CA HIS A 17 -0.70 -17.66 -13.16
C HIS A 17 0.26 -18.11 -12.05
N PRO A 18 0.33 -19.43 -11.76
CA PRO A 18 1.20 -19.95 -10.71
C PRO A 18 2.65 -19.63 -11.02
N GLY A 19 3.39 -19.15 -10.02
CA GLY A 19 4.76 -18.65 -10.18
C GLY A 19 4.83 -17.18 -10.60
N SER A 20 3.76 -16.41 -10.38
CA SER A 20 3.76 -14.96 -10.63
C SER A 20 4.65 -14.19 -9.67
N PHE A 21 4.88 -14.74 -8.48
CA PHE A 21 5.72 -14.17 -7.44
C PHE A 21 6.85 -15.11 -7.06
N ASN A 22 8.02 -14.53 -6.81
CA ASN A 22 9.13 -15.25 -6.19
C ASN A 22 9.00 -15.08 -4.67
N ILE A 23 8.66 -16.16 -3.98
CA ILE A 23 8.48 -16.23 -2.52
C ILE A 23 9.58 -17.16 -1.97
N PRO A 24 10.31 -16.78 -0.91
CA PRO A 24 11.36 -17.62 -0.34
C PRO A 24 10.81 -18.99 0.09
N GLN A 25 11.39 -20.07 -0.45
CA GLN A 25 11.00 -21.44 -0.10
C GLN A 25 11.41 -21.77 1.35
N GLY A 26 10.44 -22.16 2.19
CA GLY A 26 10.68 -22.57 3.57
C GLY A 26 9.63 -22.12 4.58
N GLN A 27 8.67 -21.29 4.17
CA GLN A 27 7.53 -20.89 4.99
C GLN A 27 6.25 -21.51 4.41
N ASP A 28 5.74 -22.56 5.08
CA ASP A 28 4.40 -23.13 4.89
C ASP A 28 3.31 -22.18 5.42
N ILE A 29 3.52 -20.89 5.18
CA ILE A 29 2.66 -19.81 5.60
C ILE A 29 1.72 -19.57 4.42
N GLN A 30 0.42 -19.66 4.69
CA GLN A 30 -0.65 -19.47 3.71
C GLN A 30 -0.34 -18.28 2.79
N ASP A 31 -0.44 -18.48 1.47
CA ASP A 31 -0.11 -17.49 0.43
C ASP A 31 -0.61 -16.06 0.74
N THR A 32 -1.78 -15.97 1.38
CA THR A 32 -2.38 -14.73 1.87
C THR A 32 -1.47 -13.90 2.78
N GLN A 33 -0.75 -14.50 3.74
CA GLN A 33 0.07 -13.74 4.69
C GLN A 33 1.30 -13.13 4.00
N HIS A 34 1.89 -13.84 3.04
CA HIS A 34 2.96 -13.33 2.18
C HIS A 34 2.49 -12.14 1.35
N PHE A 35 1.30 -12.21 0.76
CA PHE A 35 0.74 -11.10 -0.01
C PHE A 35 0.32 -9.91 0.85
N ILE A 36 -0.16 -10.13 2.07
CA ILE A 36 -0.41 -9.03 3.03
C ILE A 36 0.89 -8.30 3.32
N TYR A 37 1.94 -9.05 3.68
CA TYR A 37 3.25 -8.48 3.96
C TYR A 37 3.79 -7.71 2.75
N TYR A 38 3.76 -8.31 1.56
CA TYR A 38 4.17 -7.66 0.31
C TYR A 38 3.41 -6.36 0.04
N SER A 39 2.09 -6.37 0.23
CA SER A 39 1.23 -5.20 0.02
C SER A 39 1.60 -4.06 0.99
N PHE A 40 1.84 -4.38 2.27
CA PHE A 40 2.28 -3.38 3.25
C PHE A 40 3.66 -2.81 2.91
N VAL A 41 4.61 -3.67 2.57
CA VAL A 41 5.98 -3.27 2.19
C VAL A 41 5.96 -2.38 0.93
N THR A 42 5.08 -2.67 -0.02
CA THR A 42 4.92 -1.87 -1.25
C THR A 42 4.23 -0.53 -0.97
N LEU A 43 3.12 -0.53 -0.25
CA LEU A 43 2.38 0.69 0.12
C LEU A 43 3.22 1.66 0.96
N THR A 44 4.09 1.14 1.81
CA THR A 44 5.00 1.92 2.66
C THR A 44 6.34 2.24 1.97
N THR A 45 6.51 1.83 0.72
CA THR A 45 7.75 2.02 -0.07
C THR A 45 9.01 1.45 0.59
N LEU A 46 8.86 0.44 1.45
CA LEU A 46 9.99 -0.24 2.08
C LEU A 46 10.77 -1.10 1.08
N GLY A 47 10.07 -1.90 0.28
CA GLY A 47 10.65 -2.67 -0.83
C GLY A 47 11.81 -3.59 -0.44
N TYR A 48 11.67 -4.41 0.62
CA TYR A 48 12.73 -5.33 1.08
C TYR A 48 13.29 -6.27 -0.01
N GLY A 49 12.49 -6.60 -1.02
CA GLY A 49 12.90 -7.39 -2.18
C GLY A 49 12.99 -8.90 -1.91
N ASP A 50 12.48 -9.35 -0.77
CA ASP A 50 12.31 -10.75 -0.40
C ASP A 50 11.17 -11.42 -1.16
N ILE A 51 10.06 -10.71 -1.39
CA ILE A 51 8.98 -11.10 -2.31
C ILE A 51 9.01 -10.19 -3.52
N THR A 52 9.10 -10.77 -4.71
CA THR A 52 9.19 -9.98 -5.96
C THR A 52 8.25 -10.48 -7.06
N PRO A 53 7.59 -9.57 -7.81
CA PRO A 53 6.74 -9.93 -8.93
C PRO A 53 7.59 -10.31 -10.16
N VAL A 54 7.35 -11.50 -10.69
CA VAL A 54 8.10 -12.06 -11.83
C VAL A 54 7.34 -11.82 -13.14
N THR A 55 6.02 -12.05 -13.14
CA THR A 55 5.20 -11.91 -14.36
C THR A 55 4.93 -10.45 -14.70
N LYS A 56 4.73 -10.16 -16.00
CA LYS A 56 4.41 -8.80 -16.48
C LYS A 56 3.16 -8.25 -15.80
N LEU A 57 2.16 -9.11 -15.61
CA LEU A 57 0.90 -8.75 -14.97
C LEU A 57 1.12 -8.40 -13.49
N ALA A 58 1.81 -9.25 -12.72
CA ALA A 58 2.14 -8.97 -11.33
C ALA A 58 2.91 -7.65 -11.17
N ARG A 59 3.91 -7.41 -12.03
CA ARG A 59 4.69 -6.15 -12.03
C ARG A 59 3.83 -4.91 -12.28
N SER A 60 2.91 -4.96 -13.23
CA SER A 60 1.99 -3.86 -13.50
C SER A 60 1.11 -3.57 -12.30
N PHE A 61 0.51 -4.59 -11.68
CA PHE A 61 -0.32 -4.41 -10.48
C PHE A 61 0.49 -3.89 -9.28
N SER A 62 1.71 -4.39 -9.06
CA SER A 62 2.57 -3.86 -8.00
C SER A 62 2.98 -2.40 -8.22
N THR A 63 3.18 -1.99 -9.47
CA THR A 63 3.46 -0.58 -9.79
C THR A 63 2.23 0.29 -9.50
N LEU A 64 1.04 -0.18 -9.85
CA LEU A 64 -0.22 0.50 -9.54
C LEU A 64 -0.45 0.60 -8.04
N GLU A 65 -0.17 -0.46 -7.28
CA GLU A 65 -0.25 -0.45 -5.81
C GLU A 65 0.66 0.63 -5.21
N ALA A 66 1.92 0.69 -5.65
CA ALA A 66 2.88 1.68 -5.15
C ALA A 66 2.40 3.13 -5.40
N VAL A 67 1.89 3.41 -6.61
CA VAL A 67 1.36 4.74 -6.96
C VAL A 67 0.12 5.07 -6.12
N MET A 68 -0.81 4.13 -5.97
CA MET A 68 -2.03 4.34 -5.18
C MET A 68 -1.72 4.53 -3.69
N GLY A 69 -0.73 3.80 -3.15
CA GLY A 69 -0.25 3.97 -1.79
C GLY A 69 0.28 5.38 -1.53
N GLN A 70 1.10 5.90 -2.44
CA GLN A 70 1.63 7.26 -2.34
C GLN A 70 0.53 8.32 -2.42
N LEU A 71 -0.39 8.20 -3.37
CA LEU A 71 -1.50 9.15 -3.49
C LEU A 71 -2.38 9.17 -2.23
N TYR A 72 -2.64 8.00 -1.63
CA TYR A 72 -3.39 7.91 -0.39
C TYR A 72 -2.68 8.63 0.77
N LEU A 73 -1.38 8.41 0.96
CA LEU A 73 -0.61 9.06 2.02
C LEU A 73 -0.58 10.58 1.82
N VAL A 74 -0.35 11.05 0.59
CA VAL A 74 -0.31 12.49 0.26
C VAL A 74 -1.66 13.16 0.56
N VAL A 75 -2.77 12.56 0.11
CA VAL A 75 -4.11 13.11 0.34
C VAL A 75 -4.46 13.16 1.82
N GLN A 76 -4.13 12.10 2.58
CA GLN A 76 -4.37 12.05 4.02
C GLN A 76 -3.58 13.13 4.77
N VAL A 77 -2.31 13.31 4.43
CA VAL A 77 -1.47 14.35 5.05
C VAL A 77 -1.99 15.75 4.69
N ALA A 78 -2.32 16.00 3.42
CA ALA A 78 -2.86 17.28 2.97
C ALA A 78 -4.17 17.63 3.68
N TRP A 79 -5.05 16.64 3.88
CA TRP A 79 -6.30 16.83 4.60
C TRP A 79 -6.06 17.17 6.07
N LEU A 80 -5.17 16.44 6.76
CA LEU A 80 -4.82 16.72 8.15
C LEU A 80 -4.23 18.13 8.33
N VAL A 81 -3.30 18.53 7.44
CA VAL A 81 -2.72 19.87 7.45
C VAL A 81 -3.78 20.92 7.18
N GLY A 82 -4.66 20.71 6.20
CA GLY A 82 -5.75 21.64 5.89
C GLY A 82 -6.69 21.87 7.07
N VAL A 83 -7.05 20.79 7.78
CA VAL A 83 -7.87 20.87 9.01
C VAL A 83 -7.12 21.60 10.13
N HIS A 84 -5.83 21.30 10.35
CA HIS A 84 -5.03 21.93 11.39
C HIS A 84 -4.85 23.44 11.13
N VAL A 85 -4.57 23.83 9.89
CA VAL A 85 -4.43 25.24 9.49
C VAL A 85 -5.77 25.97 9.69
N SER A 86 -6.89 25.38 9.25
CA SER A 86 -8.23 25.97 9.44
C SER A 86 -8.55 26.21 10.92
N GLN A 87 -8.23 25.25 11.79
CA GLN A 87 -8.43 25.39 13.24
C GLN A 87 -7.54 26.48 13.85
N SER A 88 -6.28 26.59 13.40
CA SER A 88 -5.37 27.63 13.90
C SER A 88 -5.85 29.04 13.53
N MET A 89 -6.41 29.23 12.33
CA MET A 89 -6.97 30.50 11.87
C MET A 89 -8.18 30.93 12.69
N LEU A 90 -9.10 29.99 12.98
CA LEU A 90 -10.29 30.28 13.81
C LEU A 90 -9.93 30.60 15.26
N LYS A 91 -8.89 29.96 15.81
CA LYS A 91 -8.41 30.26 17.16
C LYS A 91 -7.83 31.67 17.25
N ASN A 92 -7.04 32.09 16.26
CA ASN A 92 -6.45 33.43 16.24
C ASN A 92 -7.52 34.51 16.13
N TYR A 93 -8.53 34.32 15.25
CA TYR A 93 -9.65 35.27 15.12
C TYR A 93 -10.41 35.50 16.44
N ARG A 94 -10.60 34.45 17.26
CA ARG A 94 -11.23 34.55 18.58
C ARG A 94 -10.37 35.24 19.65
N GLN A 95 -9.07 35.39 19.44
CA GLN A 95 -8.20 36.12 20.37
C GLN A 95 -8.15 37.62 20.07
N ASP A 96 -8.60 38.03 18.88
CA ASP A 96 -8.62 39.43 18.42
C ASP A 96 -9.96 40.15 18.71
N GLU A 97 -10.97 39.44 19.24
CA GLU A 97 -12.26 39.97 19.75
C GLU A 97 -12.24 40.14 21.28
#